data_AF-G4Z4W7-F1
#
_entry.id   AF-G4Z4W7-F1
#
_cell.length_a   1.000
_cell.length_b   1.000
_cell.length_c   1.000
_cell.angle_alpha   90.00
_cell.angle_beta   90.00
_cell.angle_gamma   90.00
#
_symmetry.space_group_name_H-M   'P 1'
#
loop_
_entity.id
_entity.type
_entity.pdbx_description
1 polymer ?
#
loop_
_entity_poly.entity_id
_entity_poly.type
_entity_poly.pdbx_seq_one_letter_code
_entity_poly.pdbx_strand_id
1 'polypeptide(L)'
;MAPLSTQDMKVGSANEENIAAHVQQFLDKHSAFHIEQLKSYGLVCRKDLPVAAFSPDHVASVLHVRRGRFNAIMEYKTRTTPRTVLKEKALAVSCGVFTTVDLVTMGFGGRLNSLMPDPSHRLQIQHCVVCGGISDGFLVYASSTSIIRVVHVVVGSDVSRIYYAALKTIMTEHLMWIYSDNGVMPRFGGGPRGHCVDMVTLEQTLALWRALVTLTKERQQPLPPAKHIIPTSIALWNHVKGGIDVYLRYLKM
;
A
#
# COMPACT_ATOMS: atom_id res chain seq x y z
N MET A 1 5.55 -10.73 -17.10
CA MET A 1 6.26 -11.41 -15.98
C MET A 1 5.41 -11.22 -14.73
N ALA A 2 4.98 -12.30 -14.09
CA ALA A 2 4.27 -12.23 -12.82
C ALA A 2 5.25 -11.82 -11.70
N PRO A 3 4.83 -11.00 -10.72
CA PRO A 3 5.68 -10.70 -9.56
C PRO A 3 6.08 -11.99 -8.84
N LEU A 4 7.32 -12.03 -8.33
CA LEU A 4 7.80 -13.12 -7.49
C LEU A 4 6.91 -13.22 -6.24
N SER A 5 6.02 -14.21 -6.23
CA SER A 5 5.13 -14.50 -5.10
C SER A 5 5.78 -15.57 -4.23
N THR A 6 6.24 -15.18 -3.04
CA THR A 6 6.72 -16.13 -2.04
C THR A 6 5.54 -16.83 -1.36
N GLN A 7 5.78 -18.00 -0.77
CA GLN A 7 4.75 -18.73 -0.04
C GLN A 7 4.17 -17.90 1.13
N ASP A 8 5.01 -17.11 1.79
CA ASP A 8 4.60 -16.19 2.85
C ASP A 8 3.63 -15.10 2.37
N MET A 9 3.85 -14.56 1.16
CA MET A 9 2.94 -13.56 0.58
C MET A 9 1.55 -14.16 0.30
N LYS A 10 1.49 -15.41 -0.18
CA LYS A 10 0.21 -16.09 -0.42
C LYS A 10 -0.58 -16.32 0.87
N VAL A 11 0.10 -16.73 1.94
CA VAL A 11 -0.52 -16.89 3.26
C VAL A 11 -0.95 -15.54 3.82
N GLY A 12 -0.14 -14.49 3.61
CA GLY A 12 -0.47 -13.12 3.97
C GLY A 12 -1.80 -12.66 3.35
N SER A 13 -1.89 -12.69 2.02
CA SER A 13 -3.08 -12.25 1.29
C SER A 13 -4.33 -13.06 1.61
N ALA A 14 -4.22 -14.38 1.78
CA ALA A 14 -5.36 -15.20 2.19
C ALA A 14 -5.84 -14.89 3.61
N ASN A 15 -4.95 -14.40 4.48
CA ASN A 15 -5.28 -14.11 5.88
C ASN A 15 -5.77 -12.67 6.09
N GLU A 16 -5.64 -11.77 5.10
CA GLU A 16 -6.15 -10.40 5.20
C GLU A 16 -7.67 -10.37 5.41
N GLU A 17 -8.42 -11.21 4.71
CA GLU A 17 -9.87 -11.35 4.90
C GLU A 17 -10.22 -11.84 6.31
N ASN A 18 -9.45 -12.81 6.82
CA ASN A 18 -9.62 -13.33 8.17
C ASN A 18 -9.35 -12.24 9.23
N ILE A 19 -8.31 -11.44 9.04
CA ILE A 19 -8.00 -10.31 9.92
C ILE A 19 -9.13 -9.27 9.86
N ALA A 20 -9.58 -8.89 8.66
CA ALA A 20 -10.65 -7.92 8.48
C ALA A 20 -11.97 -8.36 9.15
N ALA A 21 -12.28 -9.66 9.14
CA ALA A 21 -13.46 -10.20 9.80
C ALA A 21 -13.41 -10.12 11.34
N HIS A 22 -12.21 -10.15 11.94
CA HIS A 22 -12.05 -10.25 13.40
C HIS A 22 -11.52 -8.96 14.06
N VAL A 23 -11.01 -8.00 13.29
CA VAL A 23 -10.36 -6.80 13.84
C VAL A 23 -11.33 -5.91 14.62
N GLN A 24 -12.59 -5.81 14.20
CA GLN A 24 -13.61 -5.07 14.94
C GLN A 24 -13.79 -5.66 16.35
N GLN A 25 -14.05 -6.97 16.44
CA GLN A 25 -14.24 -7.65 17.73
C GLN A 25 -13.01 -7.51 18.63
N PHE A 26 -11.81 -7.57 18.05
CA PHE A 26 -10.57 -7.36 18.79
C PHE A 26 -10.50 -5.94 19.39
N LEU A 27 -10.79 -4.91 18.58
CA LEU A 27 -10.75 -3.52 19.05
C LEU A 27 -11.82 -3.22 20.09
N ASP A 28 -13.04 -3.73 19.91
CA ASP A 28 -14.14 -3.58 20.87
C ASP A 28 -13.79 -4.20 22.24
N LYS A 29 -13.04 -5.32 22.23
CA LYS A 29 -12.63 -6.03 23.45
C LYS A 29 -11.44 -5.38 24.15
N HIS A 30 -10.51 -4.80 23.40
CA HIS A 30 -9.19 -4.41 23.91
C HIS A 30 -8.94 -2.89 23.88
N SER A 31 -9.89 -2.09 23.43
CA SER A 31 -9.74 -0.64 23.28
C SER A 31 -11.08 0.11 23.38
N ALA A 32 -11.04 1.44 23.21
CA ALA A 32 -12.24 2.28 23.12
C ALA A 32 -12.62 2.64 21.67
N PHE A 33 -12.01 1.97 20.68
CA PHE A 33 -12.25 2.18 19.26
C PHE A 33 -13.20 1.12 18.73
N HIS A 34 -14.21 1.57 18.00
CA HIS A 34 -15.17 0.71 17.31
C HIS A 34 -15.08 0.93 15.81
N ILE A 35 -14.94 -0.15 15.03
CA ILE A 35 -14.97 -0.07 13.56
C ILE A 35 -16.42 -0.15 13.11
N GLU A 36 -16.93 0.92 12.49
CA GLU A 36 -18.27 0.95 11.89
C GLU A 36 -18.26 0.37 10.47
N GLN A 37 -17.17 0.58 9.72
CA GLN A 37 -17.05 0.09 8.34
C GLN A 37 -15.58 -0.13 7.95
N LEU A 38 -15.34 -1.18 7.16
CA LEU A 38 -14.07 -1.40 6.44
C LEU A 38 -14.31 -1.32 4.93
N LYS A 39 -13.39 -0.67 4.23
CA LYS A 39 -13.42 -0.61 2.77
C LYS A 39 -12.03 -0.85 2.20
N SER A 40 -11.93 -1.81 1.30
CA SER A 40 -10.70 -2.08 0.55
C SER A 40 -10.53 -1.07 -0.58
N TYR A 41 -9.28 -0.67 -0.81
CA TYR A 41 -8.87 0.18 -1.91
C TYR A 41 -7.69 -0.50 -2.61
N GLY A 42 -7.64 -0.40 -3.94
CA GLY A 42 -6.42 -0.74 -4.68
C GLY A 42 -5.35 0.33 -4.49
N LEU A 43 -4.39 0.38 -5.41
CA LEU A 43 -3.38 1.44 -5.42
C LEU A 43 -4.06 2.81 -5.56
N VAL A 44 -3.90 3.65 -4.54
CA VAL A 44 -4.39 5.02 -4.51
C VAL A 44 -3.20 5.97 -4.54
N CYS A 45 -3.44 7.17 -5.04
CA CYS A 45 -2.43 8.21 -5.06
C CYS A 45 -3.05 9.55 -4.72
N ARG A 46 -2.29 10.37 -4.00
CA ARG A 46 -2.69 11.74 -3.73
C ARG A 46 -2.68 12.56 -5.02
N LYS A 47 -3.76 13.32 -5.30
CA LYS A 47 -3.93 14.06 -6.56
C LYS A 47 -2.83 15.10 -6.80
N ASP A 48 -2.42 15.79 -5.74
CA ASP A 48 -1.41 16.85 -5.76
C ASP A 48 0.04 16.34 -5.61
N LEU A 49 0.21 15.04 -5.37
CA LEU A 49 1.52 14.41 -5.20
C LEU A 49 1.54 13.00 -5.81
N PRO A 50 1.70 12.86 -7.14
CA PRO A 50 1.67 11.58 -7.85
C PRO A 50 2.70 10.52 -7.40
N VAL A 51 3.76 10.94 -6.69
CA VAL A 51 4.74 10.03 -6.08
C VAL A 51 4.25 9.39 -4.79
N ALA A 52 3.20 9.95 -4.17
CA ALA A 52 2.62 9.49 -2.92
C ALA A 52 1.56 8.40 -3.18
N ALA A 53 1.97 7.36 -3.90
CA ALA A 53 1.14 6.21 -4.19
C ALA A 53 1.25 5.19 -3.04
N PHE A 54 0.12 4.70 -2.57
CA PHE A 54 0.03 3.75 -1.47
C PHE A 54 -1.16 2.81 -1.67
N SER A 55 -1.11 1.63 -1.07
CA SER A 55 -2.18 0.64 -1.13
C SER A 55 -2.43 0.16 0.30
N PRO A 56 -3.37 0.77 1.03
CA PRO A 56 -3.72 0.27 2.34
C PRO A 56 -4.52 -1.03 2.19
N ASP A 57 -4.42 -1.95 3.14
CA ASP A 57 -5.25 -3.15 3.09
C ASP A 57 -6.74 -2.77 3.17
N HIS A 58 -7.06 -1.91 4.14
CA HIS A 58 -8.38 -1.28 4.26
C HIS A 58 -8.27 0.17 4.76
N VAL A 59 -9.32 0.93 4.52
CA VAL A 59 -9.63 2.17 5.24
C VAL A 59 -10.85 1.91 6.11
N ALA A 60 -10.75 2.24 7.39
CA ALA A 60 -11.81 2.06 8.38
C ALA A 60 -12.50 3.39 8.69
N SER A 61 -13.83 3.36 8.81
CA SER A 61 -14.59 4.37 9.57
C SER A 61 -14.63 3.93 11.02
N VAL A 62 -14.06 4.74 11.91
CA VAL A 62 -13.86 4.41 13.32
C VAL A 62 -14.62 5.38 14.21
N LEU A 63 -15.36 4.85 15.18
CA LEU A 63 -16.00 5.60 16.24
C LEU A 63 -15.17 5.46 17.52
N HIS A 64 -14.84 6.60 18.15
CA HIS A 64 -14.21 6.64 19.46
C HIS A 64 -14.98 7.55 20.41
N VAL A 65 -15.22 7.08 21.62
CA VAL A 65 -16.08 7.73 22.63
C VAL A 65 -15.78 9.22 22.88
N ARG A 66 -14.50 9.62 22.79
CA ARG A 66 -14.08 11.03 23.01
C ARG A 66 -13.78 11.82 21.75
N ARG A 67 -13.47 11.14 20.64
CA ARG A 67 -13.01 11.79 19.39
C ARG A 67 -14.09 11.86 18.33
N GLY A 68 -15.23 11.17 18.55
CA GLY A 68 -16.25 11.01 17.54
C GLY A 68 -15.80 10.07 16.42
N ARG A 69 -16.34 10.30 15.22
CA ARG A 69 -16.03 9.52 14.01
C ARG A 69 -14.84 10.08 13.28
N PHE A 70 -13.95 9.20 12.82
CA PHE A 70 -12.82 9.53 11.97
C PHE A 70 -12.43 8.35 11.08
N ASN A 71 -11.64 8.62 10.04
CA ASN A 71 -11.11 7.57 9.17
C ASN A 71 -9.71 7.15 9.62
N ALA A 72 -9.41 5.86 9.50
CA ALA A 72 -8.09 5.32 9.82
C ALA A 72 -7.61 4.34 8.74
N ILE A 73 -6.29 4.28 8.53
CA ILE A 73 -5.66 3.24 7.70
C ILE A 73 -5.64 1.96 8.51
N MET A 74 -5.94 0.83 7.87
CA MET A 74 -5.70 -0.50 8.40
C MET A 74 -4.58 -1.15 7.61
N GLU A 75 -3.56 -1.61 8.32
CA GLU A 75 -2.41 -2.31 7.76
C GLU A 75 -2.21 -3.63 8.52
N TYR A 76 -2.10 -4.74 7.81
CA TYR A 76 -2.14 -6.09 8.33
C TYR A 76 -0.81 -6.78 8.11
N LYS A 77 -0.31 -7.42 9.16
CA LYS A 77 0.94 -8.18 9.13
C LYS A 77 0.72 -9.57 9.67
N THR A 78 0.64 -10.52 8.76
CA THR A 78 0.55 -11.95 9.08
C THR A 78 1.92 -12.51 9.41
N ARG A 79 2.06 -13.07 10.62
CA ARG A 79 3.24 -13.81 11.07
C ARG A 79 3.08 -15.27 10.67
N THR A 80 3.84 -15.69 9.65
CA THR A 80 3.73 -17.02 9.03
C THR A 80 4.58 -18.08 9.71
N THR A 81 5.59 -17.70 10.49
CA THR A 81 6.51 -18.65 11.16
C THR A 81 6.27 -18.69 12.68
N PRO A 82 6.46 -19.86 13.34
CA PRO A 82 6.35 -19.96 14.80
C PRO A 82 7.25 -18.96 15.54
N ARG A 83 8.46 -18.71 15.01
CA ARG A 83 9.41 -17.75 15.58
C ARG A 83 8.88 -16.32 15.55
N THR A 84 8.32 -15.89 14.43
CA THR A 84 7.77 -14.52 14.30
C THR A 84 6.49 -14.37 15.10
N VAL A 85 5.66 -15.42 15.23
CA VAL A 85 4.50 -15.43 16.14
C VAL A 85 4.92 -15.30 17.60
N LEU A 86 5.91 -16.09 18.06
CA LEU A 86 6.40 -16.02 19.44
C LEU A 86 6.99 -14.65 19.78
N LYS A 87 7.78 -14.08 18.87
CA LYS A 87 8.33 -12.72 19.03
C LYS A 87 7.21 -11.69 19.17
N GLU A 88 6.17 -11.80 18.35
CA GLU A 88 5.04 -10.87 18.40
C GLU A 88 4.21 -11.02 19.68
N LYS A 89 4.00 -12.26 20.14
CA LYS A 89 3.36 -12.53 21.44
C LYS A 89 4.15 -11.97 22.61
N ALA A 90 5.49 -12.10 22.59
CA ALA A 90 6.35 -11.51 23.62
C ALA A 90 6.23 -9.97 23.65
N LEU A 91 6.13 -9.32 22.48
CA LEU A 91 5.86 -7.88 22.40
C LEU A 91 4.46 -7.52 22.92
N ALA A 92 3.45 -8.34 22.63
CA ALA A 92 2.10 -8.12 23.15
C ALA A 92 2.06 -8.22 24.69
N VAL A 93 2.86 -9.12 25.28
CA VAL A 93 2.99 -9.24 26.74
C VAL A 93 3.73 -8.02 27.33
N SER A 94 4.80 -7.56 26.70
CA SER A 94 5.61 -6.46 27.25
C SER A 94 5.00 -5.08 27.06
N CYS A 95 4.29 -4.86 25.95
CA CYS A 95 3.77 -3.56 25.55
C CYS A 95 2.24 -3.45 25.65
N GLY A 96 1.54 -4.58 25.74
CA GLY A 96 0.09 -4.67 25.65
C GLY A 96 -0.40 -5.18 24.29
N VAL A 97 -1.56 -5.84 24.31
CA VAL A 97 -2.24 -6.35 23.11
C VAL A 97 -2.84 -5.23 22.26
N PHE A 98 -3.12 -4.08 22.86
CA PHE A 98 -3.48 -2.84 22.18
C PHE A 98 -2.64 -1.71 22.76
N THR A 99 -2.03 -0.88 21.90
CA THR A 99 -1.26 0.28 22.34
C THR A 99 -1.41 1.42 21.35
N THR A 100 -1.52 2.65 21.85
CA THR A 100 -1.46 3.86 21.03
C THR A 100 -0.08 4.50 21.13
N VAL A 101 0.47 4.90 19.98
CA VAL A 101 1.69 5.70 19.87
C VAL A 101 1.40 6.96 19.05
N ASP A 102 1.76 8.11 19.60
CA ASP A 102 1.67 9.39 18.92
C ASP A 102 3.06 9.77 18.41
N LEU A 103 3.20 9.99 17.10
CA LEU A 103 4.51 10.23 16.49
C LEU A 103 5.14 11.58 16.86
N VAL A 104 4.34 12.57 17.24
CA VAL A 104 4.85 13.89 17.68
C VAL A 104 5.45 13.77 19.07
N THR A 105 4.72 13.15 19.99
CA THR A 105 5.10 13.11 21.42
C THR A 105 5.96 11.91 21.78
N MET A 106 5.84 10.80 21.05
CA MET A 106 6.52 9.53 21.37
C MET A 106 7.46 9.02 20.27
N GLY A 107 7.59 9.76 19.16
CA GLY A 107 8.49 9.40 18.06
C GLY A 107 9.98 9.50 18.44
N PHE A 108 10.35 10.49 19.27
CA PHE A 108 11.75 10.84 19.55
C PHE A 108 12.39 10.12 20.75
N GLY A 109 11.70 9.16 21.40
CA GLY A 109 12.17 8.51 22.63
C GLY A 109 12.46 7.00 22.52
N GLY A 110 12.56 6.44 21.30
CA GLY A 110 12.78 5.00 21.09
C GLY A 110 11.55 4.10 21.33
N ARG A 111 10.49 4.61 21.97
CA ARG A 111 9.25 3.88 22.26
C ARG A 111 8.57 3.33 21.00
N LEU A 112 8.58 4.09 19.90
CA LEU A 112 8.07 3.62 18.60
C LEU A 112 8.85 2.40 18.08
N ASN A 113 10.18 2.41 18.21
CA ASN A 113 11.04 1.30 17.76
C ASN A 113 10.82 0.05 18.62
N SER A 114 10.56 0.21 19.93
CA SER A 114 10.21 -0.90 20.80
C SER A 114 8.85 -1.51 20.45
N LEU A 115 7.85 -0.66 20.18
CA LEU A 115 6.48 -1.09 19.83
C LEU A 115 6.38 -1.69 18.42
N MET A 116 7.20 -1.21 17.50
CA MET A 116 7.21 -1.62 16.10
C MET A 116 8.65 -1.81 15.64
N PRO A 117 9.31 -2.93 15.99
CA PRO A 117 10.75 -3.10 15.73
C PRO A 117 11.14 -3.10 14.26
N ASP A 118 10.23 -3.51 13.39
CA ASP A 118 10.46 -3.56 11.95
C ASP A 118 10.39 -2.16 11.31
N PRO A 119 11.51 -1.63 10.76
CA PRO A 119 11.51 -0.33 10.11
C PRO A 119 10.58 -0.24 8.90
N SER A 120 10.43 -1.33 8.15
CA SER A 120 9.58 -1.35 6.95
C SER A 120 8.12 -1.11 7.33
N HIS A 121 7.65 -1.75 8.41
CA HIS A 121 6.29 -1.58 8.89
C HIS A 121 6.02 -0.17 9.41
N ARG A 122 7.00 0.43 10.11
CA ARG A 122 6.91 1.83 10.58
C ARG A 122 6.75 2.80 9.40
N LEU A 123 7.63 2.66 8.40
CA LEU A 123 7.60 3.51 7.23
C LEU A 123 6.32 3.30 6.42
N GLN A 124 5.86 2.06 6.27
CA GLN A 124 4.66 1.76 5.51
C GLN A 124 3.40 2.38 6.12
N ILE A 125 3.15 2.17 7.43
CA ILE A 125 1.96 2.76 8.06
C ILE A 125 2.04 4.30 8.06
N GLN A 126 3.21 4.88 8.33
CA GLN A 126 3.39 6.33 8.27
C GLN A 126 3.11 6.86 6.86
N HIS A 127 3.64 6.19 5.84
CA HIS A 127 3.41 6.56 4.45
C HIS A 127 1.92 6.51 4.10
N CYS A 128 1.24 5.40 4.39
CA CYS A 128 -0.20 5.26 4.10
C CYS A 128 -1.04 6.33 4.82
N VAL A 129 -0.76 6.61 6.09
CA VAL A 129 -1.51 7.63 6.87
C VAL A 129 -1.29 9.03 6.29
N VAL A 130 -0.04 9.44 6.06
CA VAL A 130 0.29 10.78 5.53
C VAL A 130 -0.23 10.96 4.10
N CYS A 131 0.00 9.97 3.23
CA CYS A 131 -0.42 10.02 1.83
C CYS A 131 -1.95 9.95 1.70
N GLY A 132 -2.62 9.24 2.60
CA GLY A 132 -4.08 9.22 2.71
C GLY A 132 -4.70 10.51 3.25
N GLY A 133 -3.87 11.43 3.76
CA GLY A 133 -4.36 12.70 4.32
C GLY A 133 -5.19 12.51 5.58
N ILE A 134 -4.95 11.43 6.33
CA ILE A 134 -5.61 11.14 7.60
C ILE A 134 -4.57 11.14 8.74
N SER A 135 -5.04 11.03 9.98
CA SER A 135 -4.17 11.12 11.16
C SER A 135 -3.97 9.80 11.89
N ASP A 136 -4.74 8.78 11.55
CA ASP A 136 -4.81 7.55 12.34
C ASP A 136 -4.53 6.33 11.47
N GLY A 137 -3.74 5.41 12.01
CA GLY A 137 -3.46 4.12 11.39
C GLY A 137 -3.44 3.01 12.42
N PHE A 138 -3.99 1.85 12.10
CA PHE A 138 -3.92 0.65 12.91
C PHE A 138 -3.04 -0.37 12.21
N LEU A 139 -1.90 -0.68 12.82
CA LEU A 139 -1.06 -1.78 12.41
C LEU A 139 -1.43 -3.04 13.19
N VAL A 140 -2.06 -3.99 12.52
CA VAL A 140 -2.57 -5.23 13.09
C VAL A 140 -1.57 -6.35 12.84
N TYR A 141 -1.09 -6.95 13.91
CA TYR A 141 -0.25 -8.13 13.85
C TYR A 141 -1.06 -9.38 14.17
N ALA A 142 -1.07 -10.34 13.26
CA ALA A 142 -1.85 -11.57 13.40
C ALA A 142 -1.00 -12.81 13.12
N SER A 143 -1.38 -13.95 13.68
CA SER A 143 -1.03 -15.26 13.14
C SER A 143 -2.00 -15.62 11.99
N SER A 144 -1.84 -16.81 11.41
CA SER A 144 -2.81 -17.39 10.48
C SER A 144 -4.20 -17.66 11.09
N THR A 145 -4.34 -17.56 12.41
CA THR A 145 -5.54 -18.00 13.14
C THR A 145 -6.13 -16.94 14.06
N SER A 146 -5.37 -15.89 14.42
CA SER A 146 -5.83 -14.92 15.41
C SER A 146 -5.02 -13.62 15.34
N ILE A 147 -5.65 -12.51 15.73
CA ILE A 147 -4.95 -11.25 15.98
C ILE A 147 -4.14 -11.38 17.27
N ILE A 148 -2.86 -11.04 17.21
CA ILE A 148 -1.92 -11.11 18.34
C ILE A 148 -1.91 -9.77 19.09
N ARG A 149 -1.78 -8.67 18.35
CA ARG A 149 -1.82 -7.31 18.90
C ARG A 149 -2.09 -6.26 17.83
N VAL A 150 -2.49 -5.07 18.27
CA VAL A 150 -2.69 -3.89 17.40
C VAL A 150 -1.92 -2.69 17.96
N VAL A 151 -1.22 -1.98 17.07
CA VAL A 151 -0.64 -0.67 17.37
C VAL A 151 -1.44 0.39 16.64
N HIS A 152 -2.07 1.26 17.42
CA HIS A 152 -2.69 2.48 16.90
C HIS A 152 -1.62 3.58 16.81
N VAL A 153 -1.38 4.08 15.61
CA VAL A 153 -0.39 5.10 15.28
C VAL A 153 -1.13 6.39 14.97
N VAL A 154 -0.86 7.43 15.75
CA VAL A 154 -1.37 8.79 15.53
C VAL A 154 -0.26 9.64 14.92
N VAL A 155 -0.54 10.18 13.74
CA VAL A 155 0.36 11.07 13.00
C VAL A 155 -0.16 12.49 13.11
N GLY A 156 0.56 13.31 13.87
CA GLY A 156 0.25 14.73 14.02
C GLY A 156 0.51 15.53 12.74
N SER A 157 -0.13 16.69 12.64
CA SER A 157 -0.07 17.58 11.48
C SER A 157 1.36 17.98 11.09
N ASP A 158 2.24 18.23 12.07
CA ASP A 158 3.63 18.58 11.80
C ASP A 158 4.42 17.44 11.15
N VAL A 159 4.23 16.20 11.63
CA VAL A 159 4.86 15.02 11.03
C VAL A 159 4.35 14.83 9.60
N SER A 160 3.03 14.93 9.39
CA SER A 160 2.43 14.84 8.06
C SER A 160 2.95 15.92 7.12
N ARG A 161 3.08 17.17 7.59
CA ARG A 161 3.58 18.29 6.80
C ARG A 161 5.05 18.10 6.40
N ILE A 162 5.91 17.70 7.34
CA ILE A 162 7.33 17.47 7.08
C ILE A 162 7.51 16.30 6.12
N TYR A 163 6.81 15.20 6.33
CA TYR A 163 6.89 14.02 5.47
C TYR A 163 6.39 14.33 4.05
N TYR A 164 5.27 15.05 3.93
CA TYR A 164 4.76 15.52 2.64
C TYR A 164 5.76 16.46 1.94
N ALA A 165 6.36 17.40 2.67
CA ALA A 165 7.36 18.32 2.11
C ALA A 165 8.60 17.57 1.59
N ALA A 166 9.05 16.54 2.31
CA ALA A 166 10.16 15.69 1.88
C ALA A 166 9.81 14.93 0.58
N LEU A 167 8.66 14.28 0.52
CA LEU A 167 8.20 13.59 -0.70
C LEU A 167 8.05 14.56 -1.88
N LYS A 168 7.52 15.76 -1.63
CA LYS A 168 7.37 16.79 -2.66
C LYS A 168 8.73 17.24 -3.18
N THR A 169 9.71 17.45 -2.29
CA THR A 169 11.08 17.82 -2.67
C THR A 169 11.73 16.74 -3.53
N ILE A 170 11.62 15.47 -3.12
CA ILE A 170 12.10 14.32 -3.90
C ILE A 170 11.44 14.29 -5.29
N MET A 171 10.12 14.52 -5.35
CA MET A 171 9.42 14.58 -6.62
C MET A 171 9.98 15.69 -7.51
N THR A 172 10.05 16.92 -6.99
CA THR A 172 10.42 18.12 -7.75
C THR A 172 11.88 18.12 -8.18
N GLU A 173 12.78 17.60 -7.34
CA GLU A 173 14.22 17.64 -7.60
C GLU A 173 14.74 16.40 -8.34
N HIS A 174 14.09 15.24 -8.19
CA HIS A 174 14.65 13.98 -8.67
C HIS A 174 13.71 13.16 -9.56
N LEU A 175 12.40 13.37 -9.51
CA LEU A 175 11.43 12.55 -10.23
C LEU A 175 10.61 13.31 -11.26
N MET A 176 10.81 14.62 -11.44
CA MET A 176 10.09 15.41 -12.45
C MET A 176 10.30 14.88 -13.87
N TRP A 177 11.42 14.20 -14.14
CA TRP A 177 11.63 13.51 -15.41
C TRP A 177 10.65 12.38 -15.67
N ILE A 178 9.89 11.89 -14.69
CA ILE A 178 8.80 10.93 -14.87
C ILE A 178 7.51 11.68 -15.20
N TYR A 179 7.20 12.71 -14.40
CA TYR A 179 5.90 13.37 -14.36
C TYR A 179 5.75 14.60 -15.29
N SER A 180 6.84 15.11 -15.86
CA SER A 180 6.85 16.23 -16.80
C SER A 180 7.10 15.75 -18.23
N ASP A 181 6.32 16.26 -19.18
CA ASP A 181 6.50 15.96 -20.61
C ASP A 181 7.87 16.41 -21.12
N ASN A 182 8.41 17.50 -20.54
CA ASN A 182 9.70 18.08 -20.90
C ASN A 182 10.85 17.60 -19.99
N GLY A 183 10.57 16.68 -19.08
CA GLY A 183 11.56 16.24 -18.10
C GLY A 183 12.67 15.41 -18.76
N VAL A 184 13.93 15.83 -18.58
CA VAL A 184 15.09 15.10 -19.12
C VAL A 184 15.34 13.85 -18.28
N MET A 185 15.16 12.68 -18.89
CA MET A 185 15.45 11.41 -18.23
C MET A 185 16.95 11.29 -17.90
N PRO A 186 17.32 11.01 -16.64
CA PRO A 186 18.72 10.83 -16.27
C PRO A 186 19.28 9.56 -16.93
N ARG A 187 20.57 9.60 -17.27
CA ARG A 187 21.28 8.42 -17.76
C ARG A 187 21.65 7.53 -16.59
N PHE A 188 21.02 6.37 -16.48
CA PHE A 188 21.39 5.36 -15.50
C PHE A 188 22.64 4.60 -15.99
N GLY A 189 23.64 4.42 -15.13
CA GLY A 189 24.84 3.63 -15.46
C GLY A 189 24.55 2.13 -15.69
N GLY A 190 25.58 1.34 -16.02
CA GLY A 190 25.50 -0.10 -16.33
C GLY A 190 25.27 -1.05 -15.14
N GLY A 191 24.71 -0.57 -14.03
CA GLY A 191 24.35 -1.42 -12.90
C GLY A 191 23.12 -2.29 -13.21
N PRO A 192 22.84 -3.33 -12.41
CA PRO A 192 21.64 -4.15 -12.58
C PRO A 192 20.38 -3.28 -12.41
N ARG A 193 19.56 -3.21 -13.44
CA ARG A 193 18.40 -2.30 -13.55
C ARG A 193 17.07 -2.92 -13.08
N GLY A 194 17.15 -3.97 -12.26
CA GLY A 194 15.98 -4.69 -11.74
C GLY A 194 15.06 -5.15 -12.88
N HIS A 195 13.84 -4.60 -12.92
CA HIS A 195 12.82 -4.94 -13.92
C HIS A 195 12.96 -4.22 -15.27
N CYS A 196 13.71 -3.12 -15.35
CA CYS A 196 13.98 -2.43 -16.61
C CYS A 196 15.23 -3.02 -17.24
N VAL A 197 15.10 -3.79 -18.32
CA VAL A 197 16.23 -4.52 -18.93
C VAL A 197 17.30 -3.56 -19.47
N ASP A 198 16.89 -2.44 -20.07
CA ASP A 198 17.78 -1.43 -20.66
C ASP A 198 17.13 -0.02 -20.68
N MET A 199 17.84 0.99 -21.24
CA MET A 199 17.33 2.38 -21.30
C MET A 199 16.16 2.47 -22.27
N VAL A 200 16.20 1.70 -23.36
CA VAL A 200 15.18 1.74 -24.43
C VAL A 200 13.83 1.25 -23.88
N THR A 201 13.86 0.17 -23.11
CA THR A 201 12.68 -0.39 -22.44
C THR A 201 12.12 0.59 -21.42
N LEU A 202 12.97 1.31 -20.69
CA LEU A 202 12.54 2.35 -19.75
C LEU A 202 11.87 3.52 -20.48
N GLU A 203 12.47 4.02 -21.55
CA GLU A 203 11.91 5.10 -22.38
C GLU A 203 10.55 4.70 -22.95
N GLN A 204 10.46 3.51 -23.52
CA GLN A 204 9.21 3.01 -24.09
C GLN A 204 8.12 2.84 -23.02
N THR A 205 8.46 2.26 -21.86
CA THR A 205 7.52 2.06 -20.75
C THR A 205 7.03 3.40 -20.20
N LEU A 206 7.93 4.38 -20.05
CA LEU A 206 7.58 5.71 -19.58
C LEU A 206 6.67 6.44 -20.58
N ALA A 207 6.98 6.36 -21.88
CA ALA A 207 6.15 6.95 -22.93
C ALA A 207 4.74 6.34 -22.95
N LEU A 208 4.63 5.01 -22.85
CA LEU A 208 3.34 4.31 -22.76
C LEU A 208 2.56 4.73 -21.52
N TRP A 209 3.23 4.82 -20.35
CA TRP A 209 2.60 5.25 -19.11
C TRP A 209 2.07 6.69 -19.22
N ARG A 210 2.86 7.63 -19.77
CA ARG A 210 2.41 9.02 -19.99
C ARG A 210 1.20 9.09 -20.91
N ALA A 211 1.24 8.36 -22.03
CA ALA A 211 0.12 8.29 -22.96
C ALA A 211 -1.16 7.78 -22.27
N LEU A 212 -1.05 6.70 -21.47
CA LEU A 212 -2.18 6.16 -20.69
C LEU A 212 -2.72 7.17 -19.66
N VAL A 213 -1.84 7.88 -18.96
CA VAL A 213 -2.23 8.93 -18.00
C VAL A 213 -2.98 10.05 -18.70
N THR A 214 -2.47 10.54 -19.84
CA THR A 214 -3.14 11.58 -20.64
C THR A 214 -4.52 11.12 -21.11
N LEU A 215 -4.62 9.90 -21.65
CA LEU A 215 -5.87 9.32 -22.12
C LEU A 215 -6.89 9.15 -20.99
N THR A 216 -6.43 8.78 -19.78
CA THR A 216 -7.29 8.69 -18.59
C THR A 216 -7.80 10.07 -18.15
N LYS A 217 -6.94 11.09 -18.18
CA LYS A 217 -7.31 12.48 -17.85
C LYS A 217 -8.34 13.03 -18.84
N GLU A 218 -8.13 12.82 -20.13
CA GLU A 218 -9.04 13.27 -21.20
C GLU A 218 -10.41 12.59 -21.11
N ARG A 219 -10.42 11.27 -20.82
CA ARG A 219 -11.68 10.52 -20.70
C ARG A 219 -12.50 10.83 -19.46
N GLN A 220 -11.87 11.32 -18.39
CA GLN A 220 -12.47 11.47 -17.05
C GLN A 220 -13.17 10.20 -16.52
N GLN A 221 -12.87 9.03 -17.10
CA GLN A 221 -13.42 7.74 -16.75
C GLN A 221 -12.25 6.75 -16.56
N PRO A 222 -12.40 5.77 -15.66
CA PRO A 222 -11.38 4.75 -15.49
C PRO A 222 -11.12 4.03 -16.81
N LEU A 223 -9.87 3.65 -17.04
CA LEU A 223 -9.54 2.79 -18.18
C LEU A 223 -10.37 1.50 -18.09
N PRO A 224 -10.87 0.98 -19.23
CA PRO A 224 -11.54 -0.30 -19.22
C PRO A 224 -10.57 -1.35 -18.64
N PRO A 225 -11.06 -2.33 -17.86
CA PRO A 225 -10.21 -3.36 -17.27
C PRO A 225 -9.27 -3.97 -18.32
N ALA A 226 -8.02 -4.26 -17.96
CA ALA A 226 -6.98 -4.67 -18.92
C ALA A 226 -7.40 -5.83 -19.85
N LYS A 227 -8.27 -6.74 -19.38
CA LYS A 227 -8.90 -7.80 -20.19
C LYS A 227 -9.71 -7.32 -21.40
N HIS A 228 -10.12 -6.05 -21.42
CA HIS A 228 -10.84 -5.38 -22.51
C HIS A 228 -9.92 -4.53 -23.39
N ILE A 229 -8.68 -4.30 -22.98
CA ILE A 229 -7.64 -3.65 -23.78
C ILE A 229 -6.90 -4.76 -24.53
N ILE A 230 -7.60 -5.46 -25.41
CA ILE A 230 -6.96 -6.45 -26.30
C ILE A 230 -6.21 -5.65 -27.37
N PRO A 231 -4.88 -5.80 -27.50
CA PRO A 231 -4.13 -5.14 -28.57
C PRO A 231 -4.73 -5.50 -29.93
N THR A 232 -4.97 -4.49 -30.77
CA THR A 232 -5.61 -4.67 -32.08
C THR A 232 -4.90 -5.71 -32.94
N SER A 233 -3.57 -5.87 -32.79
CA SER A 233 -2.78 -6.91 -33.44
C SER A 233 -3.14 -8.34 -33.01
N ILE A 234 -3.49 -8.56 -31.74
CA ILE A 234 -3.96 -9.84 -31.21
C ILE A 234 -5.39 -10.12 -31.69
N ALA A 235 -6.24 -9.10 -31.68
CA ALA A 235 -7.59 -9.20 -32.25
C ALA A 235 -7.54 -9.53 -33.76
N LEU A 236 -6.65 -8.87 -34.52
CA LEU A 236 -6.42 -9.14 -35.94
C LEU A 236 -5.89 -10.55 -36.16
N TRP A 237 -4.92 -10.99 -35.36
CA TRP A 237 -4.34 -12.33 -35.45
C TRP A 237 -5.36 -13.44 -35.12
N ASN A 238 -6.20 -13.24 -34.10
CA ASN A 238 -7.28 -14.16 -33.76
C ASN A 238 -8.38 -14.18 -34.83
N HIS A 239 -8.64 -13.04 -35.48
CA HIS A 239 -9.56 -12.95 -36.61
C HIS A 239 -9.02 -13.70 -37.84
N VAL A 240 -7.73 -13.55 -38.16
CA VAL A 240 -7.05 -14.25 -39.27
C VAL A 240 -6.98 -15.77 -39.03
N LYS A 241 -6.87 -16.23 -37.77
CA LYS A 241 -6.86 -17.66 -37.43
C LYS A 241 -8.25 -18.31 -37.28
N GLY A 242 -9.33 -17.62 -37.61
CA GLY A 242 -10.68 -18.19 -37.58
C GLY A 242 -11.26 -18.43 -36.18
N GLY A 243 -10.89 -17.59 -35.19
CA GLY A 243 -11.54 -17.59 -33.88
C GLY A 243 -11.15 -18.71 -32.92
N ILE A 244 -10.08 -19.47 -33.19
CA ILE A 244 -9.54 -20.44 -32.22
C ILE A 244 -8.67 -19.69 -31.21
N ASP A 245 -9.31 -19.41 -30.09
CA ASP A 245 -8.82 -18.62 -28.98
C ASP A 245 -7.91 -19.45 -28.04
N VAL A 246 -6.61 -19.49 -28.38
CA VAL A 246 -5.59 -20.20 -27.59
C VAL A 246 -5.12 -19.36 -26.40
N TYR A 247 -5.22 -18.02 -26.46
CA TYR A 247 -4.63 -17.12 -25.48
C TYR A 247 -5.57 -16.61 -24.38
N LEU A 248 -6.91 -16.57 -24.56
CA LEU A 248 -7.81 -16.30 -23.42
C LEU A 248 -7.77 -17.42 -22.37
N ARG A 249 -7.31 -18.63 -22.72
CA ARG A 249 -7.02 -19.68 -21.74
C ARG A 249 -5.86 -19.32 -20.80
N TYR A 250 -4.89 -18.52 -21.27
CA TYR A 250 -3.75 -18.07 -20.48
C TYR A 250 -4.00 -16.75 -19.74
N LEU A 251 -5.09 -16.03 -20.07
CA LEU A 251 -5.49 -14.77 -19.42
C LEU A 251 -6.57 -14.96 -18.33
N LYS A 252 -6.96 -16.21 -18.03
CA LYS A 252 -7.69 -16.55 -16.81
C LYS A 252 -6.71 -16.81 -15.65
N MET A 253 -6.04 -15.76 -15.19
CA MET A 253 -5.48 -15.63 -13.83
C MET A 253 -5.58 -14.18 -13.40
#